data_AF-A0A2H0UGX4-F1
#
_entry.id   AF-A0A2H0UGX4-F1
#
_cell.length_a   1.000
_cell.length_b   1.000
_cell.length_c   1.000
_cell.angle_alpha   90.00
_cell.angle_beta   90.00
_cell.angle_gamma   90.00
#
_symmetry.space_group_name_H-M   'P 1'
#
loop_
_entity.id
_entity.type
_entity.pdbx_description
1 polymer ?
#
loop_
_entity_poly.entity_id
_entity_poly.type
_entity_poly.pdbx_seq_one_letter_code
_entity_poly.pdbx_strand_id
1 'polypeptide(L)' 'MSQDRLIKLVSKGDAKTGVSTDVYYTRYNNKTKKDPSKKLALKKYNKKLRKHVVYTQKK' A
#
# COMPACT_ATOMS: atom_id res chain seq x y z
N MET A 1 13.83 -4.72 20.33
CA MET A 1 12.44 -4.96 19.88
C MET A 1 12.09 -3.92 18.83
N SER A 2 11.95 -4.29 17.55
CA SER A 2 11.58 -3.32 16.50
C SER A 2 10.08 -3.07 16.57
N GLN A 3 9.70 -1.82 16.77
CA GLN A 3 8.31 -1.39 16.88
C GLN A 3 7.60 -1.56 15.53
N ASP A 4 6.42 -2.18 15.55
CA ASP A 4 5.52 -2.20 14.39
C ASP A 4 5.14 -0.77 14.04
N ARG A 5 5.47 -0.34 12.82
CA ARG A 5 5.15 1.01 12.35
C ARG A 5 3.85 0.98 11.57
N LEU A 6 3.03 2.00 11.77
CA LEU A 6 1.90 2.24 10.89
C LEU A 6 2.43 2.76 9.55
N ILE A 7 2.13 2.06 8.46
CA ILE A 7 2.54 2.44 7.11
C ILE A 7 1.32 2.73 6.24
N LYS A 8 1.51 3.65 5.29
CA LYS A 8 0.52 4.04 4.31
C LYS A 8 0.70 3.26 3.01
N LEU A 9 -0.35 2.57 2.57
CA LEU A 9 -0.44 1.90 1.27
C LEU A 9 -1.28 2.77 0.34
N VAL A 10 -0.73 3.12 -0.83
CA VAL A 10 -1.38 3.99 -1.80
C VAL A 10 -1.60 3.23 -3.10
N SER A 11 -2.81 3.33 -3.66
CA SER A 11 -3.09 2.82 -5.00
C SER A 11 -2.42 3.71 -6.04
N LYS A 12 -1.83 3.13 -7.10
CA LYS A 12 -1.57 3.92 -8.33
C LYS A 12 -2.95 4.36 -8.85
N GLY A 13 -3.24 5.66 -8.79
CA GLY A 13 -4.48 6.20 -9.35
C GLY A 13 -4.55 5.86 -10.84
N ASP A 14 -5.73 5.51 -11.33
CA ASP A 14 -5.95 5.33 -12.77
C ASP A 14 -6.08 6.73 -13.39
N ALA A 15 -5.00 7.20 -14.03
CA ALA A 15 -4.96 8.52 -14.69
C ALA A 15 -6.07 8.67 -15.77
N LYS A 16 -6.49 7.55 -16.36
CA LYS A 16 -7.54 7.49 -17.37
C LYS A 16 -8.96 7.78 -16.84
N THR A 17 -9.22 7.54 -15.55
CA THR A 17 -10.56 7.72 -14.97
C THR A 17 -10.65 8.89 -13.99
N GLY A 18 -9.58 9.68 -13.82
CA GLY A 18 -9.57 10.83 -12.89
C GLY A 18 -9.76 10.46 -11.41
N VAL A 19 -9.66 9.17 -11.07
CA VAL A 19 -9.98 8.68 -9.73
C VAL A 19 -8.83 8.97 -8.76
N SER A 20 -9.11 9.87 -7.82
CA SER A 20 -8.21 10.26 -6.73
C SER A 20 -7.69 9.05 -5.95
N THR A 21 -6.39 9.06 -5.63
CA THR A 21 -5.67 7.97 -4.94
C THR A 21 -6.41 7.50 -3.68
N ASP A 22 -6.54 6.19 -3.52
CA ASP A 22 -7.12 5.56 -2.33
C ASP A 22 -6.01 5.07 -1.38
N VAL A 23 -6.33 4.99 -0.09
CA VAL A 23 -5.33 4.81 0.97
C VAL A 23 -5.77 3.72 1.94
N TYR A 24 -4.85 2.81 2.23
CA TYR A 24 -4.95 1.89 3.36
C TYR A 24 -3.85 2.14 4.39
N TYR A 25 -4.18 2.00 5.67
CA TYR A 25 -3.21 1.97 6.75
C TYR A 25 -3.04 0.53 7.23
N THR A 26 -1.80 0.10 7.39
CA THR A 26 -1.47 -1.25 7.87
C THR A 26 -0.28 -1.18 8.82
N ARG A 27 -0.22 -2.11 9.78
CA ARG A 27 0.97 -2.28 10.61
C ARG A 27 1.98 -3.12 9.85
N TYR A 28 3.25 -2.72 9.91
CA TYR A 28 4.29 -3.41 9.19
C TYR A 28 5.63 -3.37 9.94
N ASN A 29 6.28 -4.53 9.99
CA ASN A 29 7.58 -4.70 10.60
C ASN A 29 8.66 -4.75 9.52
N ASN A 30 9.59 -3.79 9.56
CA ASN A 30 10.68 -3.71 8.60
C ASN A 30 11.88 -4.61 8.94
N LYS A 31 11.98 -5.14 10.18
CA LYS A 31 13.20 -5.82 10.66
C LYS A 31 13.32 -7.26 10.17
N THR A 32 12.21 -7.95 9.96
CA THR A 32 12.14 -9.38 9.56
C THR A 32 11.95 -9.56 8.04
N LYS A 33 12.41 -8.61 7.22
CA LYS A 33 12.39 -8.81 5.77
C LYS A 33 13.60 -9.60 5.31
N LYS A 34 13.37 -10.57 4.41
CA LYS A 34 14.45 -11.15 3.58
C LYS A 34 15.16 -10.09 2.74
N ASP A 35 14.45 -9.05 2.29
CA ASP A 35 14.99 -7.92 1.50
C ASP A 35 14.51 -6.56 2.03
N PRO A 36 15.37 -5.74 2.66
CA PRO A 36 14.98 -4.44 3.21
C PRO A 36 14.59 -3.39 2.15
N SER A 37 15.03 -3.56 0.90
CA SER A 37 14.77 -2.64 -0.22
C SER A 37 13.37 -2.80 -0.84
N LYS A 38 12.69 -3.93 -0.62
CA LYS A 38 11.38 -4.19 -1.22
C LYS A 38 10.28 -3.48 -0.44
N LYS A 39 9.51 -2.62 -1.11
CA LYS A 39 8.30 -1.99 -0.55
C LYS A 39 7.18 -3.01 -0.44
N LEU A 40 6.36 -2.93 0.62
CA LEU A 40 5.18 -3.79 0.73
C LEU A 40 4.19 -3.45 -0.40
N ALA A 41 3.76 -4.47 -1.15
CA ALA A 41 2.72 -4.36 -2.16
C ALA A 41 1.63 -5.39 -1.89
N LEU A 42 0.37 -4.95 -1.80
CA LEU A 42 -0.78 -5.81 -1.50
C LEU A 42 -1.94 -5.52 -2.46
N LYS A 43 -2.63 -6.58 -2.88
CA LYS A 43 -3.86 -6.45 -3.67
C LYS A 43 -5.05 -6.24 -2.72
N LYS A 44 -5.70 -5.08 -2.80
CA LYS A 44 -6.86 -4.70 -1.98
C LYS A 44 -7.97 -4.14 -2.85
N TYR A 45 -9.20 -4.21 -2.35
CA TYR A 45 -10.37 -3.69 -3.07
C TYR A 45 -10.36 -2.17 -3.04
N ASN A 46 -10.43 -1.51 -4.19
CA ASN A 46 -10.57 -0.06 -4.27
C ASN A 46 -12.05 0.30 -4.37
N LYS A 47 -12.59 1.04 -3.38
CA LYS A 47 -14.01 1.42 -3.35
C LYS A 47 -14.41 2.34 -4.51
N LYS A 48 -13.49 3.19 -4.98
CA LYS A 48 -13.75 4.16 -6.06
C LYS A 48 -13.77 3.48 -7.43
N LEU A 49 -12.81 2.58 -7.66
CA LEU A 49 -12.71 1.83 -8.92
C LEU A 49 -13.54 0.54 -8.95
N ARG A 50 -14.13 0.15 -7.81
CA ARG A 50 -14.92 -1.07 -7.59
C ARG A 50 -14.22 -2.36 -8.06
N LYS A 51 -12.89 -2.37 -8.01
CA LYS A 51 -12.05 -3.50 -8.43
C LYS A 51 -10.86 -3.69 -7.48
N HIS A 52 -10.29 -4.89 -7.46
CA HIS A 52 -9.06 -5.14 -6.71
C HIS A 52 -7.84 -4.59 -7.44
N VAL A 53 -7.10 -3.71 -6.77
CA VAL A 53 -5.91 -3.04 -7.31
C VAL A 53 -4.71 -3.30 -6.40
N VAL A 54 -3.50 -3.22 -6.94
CA VAL A 54 -2.27 -3.31 -6.16
C VAL A 54 -2.00 -1.96 -5.50
N TYR A 55 -1.91 -1.97 -4.17
CA TYR A 55 -1.48 -0.85 -3.36
C TYR A 55 -0.03 -1.03 -2.97
N THR A 56 0.73 0.05 -3.01
CA THR A 56 2.17 0.04 -2.70
C THR A 56 2.47 0.94 -1.52
N GLN A 57 3.41 0.52 -0.68
CA GLN A 57 3.87 1.30 0.46
C GLN A 57 4.48 2.63 -0.01
N LYS A 58 3.94 3.73 0.49
CA LYS A 58 4.57 5.04 0.42
C LYS A 58 5.35 5.24 1.71
N LYS A 59 6.62 5.60 1.57
CA LYS A 59 7.48 5.94 2.71
C LYS A 59 7.13 7.35 3.18
#